data_AF-A0A520WQE4-F1
#
_entry.id   AF-A0A520WQE4-F1
#
_cell.length_a   1.000
_cell.length_b   1.000
_cell.length_c   1.000
_cell.angle_alpha   90.00
_cell.angle_beta   90.00
_cell.angle_gamma   90.00
#
_symmetry.space_group_name_H-M   'P 1'
#
loop_
_entity.id
_entity.type
_entity.pdbx_description
1 polymer ?
#
loop_
_entity_poly.entity_id
_entity_poly.type
_entity_poly.pdbx_seq_one_letter_code
_entity_poly.pdbx_strand_id
1 'polypeptide(L)'
;MRLKAVVLTLIIITSSCGTSPEWDESHKTNFLRACRREAGYEKQDLCTPLAVEIEDKIKLGASKSCLLFAANDIAIAVEPDQREQARQQFDSC
;
A
#
# COMPACT_ATOMS: atom_id res chain seq x y z
N MET A 1 -11.82 -43.83 29.50
CA MET A 1 -10.81 -43.92 28.40
C MET A 1 -11.50 -43.37 27.15
N ARG A 2 -11.42 -42.06 26.88
CA ARG A 2 -10.41 -41.36 26.06
C ARG A 2 -10.22 -41.98 24.67
N LEU A 3 -10.91 -41.42 23.67
CA LEU A 3 -10.33 -41.18 22.35
C LEU A 3 -10.93 -39.88 21.79
N LYS A 4 -10.17 -38.79 21.99
CA LYS A 4 -10.25 -37.58 21.20
C LYS A 4 -9.47 -37.86 19.91
N ALA A 5 -10.07 -37.62 18.76
CA ALA A 5 -9.33 -37.43 17.51
C ALA A 5 -10.12 -36.47 16.63
N VAL A 6 -10.17 -35.21 17.04
CA VAL A 6 -10.54 -34.11 16.14
C VAL A 6 -9.37 -33.95 15.19
N VAL A 7 -9.57 -34.39 13.94
CA VAL A 7 -8.60 -34.27 12.86
C VAL A 7 -8.46 -32.79 12.54
N LEU A 8 -7.34 -32.20 12.96
CA LEU A 8 -6.90 -30.88 12.52
C LEU A 8 -6.46 -31.01 11.06
N THR A 9 -7.30 -30.58 10.13
CA THR A 9 -6.91 -30.42 8.73
C THR A 9 -6.03 -29.17 8.62
N LEU A 10 -4.73 -29.41 8.63
CA LEU A 10 -3.67 -28.40 8.52
C LEU A 10 -3.45 -28.05 7.04
N ILE A 11 -3.67 -26.78 6.72
CA ILE A 11 -2.92 -25.93 5.76
C ILE A 11 -2.71 -26.49 4.35
N ILE A 12 -3.40 -25.88 3.38
CA ILE A 12 -2.75 -25.37 2.16
C ILE A 12 -3.37 -24.01 1.84
N ILE A 13 -2.95 -22.96 2.56
CA ILE A 13 -3.07 -21.61 2.01
C ILE A 13 -1.95 -21.56 0.99
N THR A 14 -2.27 -21.75 -0.28
CA THR A 14 -1.36 -21.37 -1.36
C THR A 14 -1.20 -19.86 -1.24
N SER A 15 -0.21 -19.42 -0.47
CA SER A 15 0.36 -18.09 -0.61
C SER A 15 0.75 -17.99 -2.07
N SER A 16 -0.13 -17.35 -2.86
CA SER A 16 0.11 -17.02 -4.25
C SER A 16 1.48 -16.36 -4.27
N CYS A 17 2.48 -17.11 -4.76
CA CYS A 17 3.77 -16.57 -5.14
C CYS A 17 3.53 -15.84 -6.46
N GLY A 18 2.65 -14.83 -6.40
CA GLY A 18 2.48 -13.86 -7.46
C GLY A 18 3.75 -13.04 -7.48
N THR A 19 4.42 -13.06 -8.62
CA THR A 19 5.48 -12.12 -9.01
C THR A 19 5.26 -10.79 -8.30
N SER A 20 6.26 -10.33 -7.53
CA SER A 20 6.24 -9.03 -6.86
C SER A 20 5.59 -8.01 -7.78
N PRO A 21 4.54 -7.29 -7.35
CA PRO A 21 3.82 -6.40 -8.25
C PRO A 21 4.81 -5.39 -8.79
N GLU A 22 5.12 -5.48 -10.08
CA GLU A 22 6.21 -4.74 -10.70
C GLU A 22 5.97 -3.24 -10.47
N TRP A 23 6.85 -2.64 -9.67
CA TRP A 23 6.97 -1.20 -9.50
C TRP A 23 8.20 -0.79 -10.30
N ASP A 24 7.95 -0.15 -11.43
CA ASP A 24 8.97 0.33 -12.34
C ASP A 24 8.92 1.86 -12.45
N GLU A 25 9.84 2.43 -13.22
CA GLU A 25 9.92 3.88 -13.44
C GLU A 25 8.68 4.46 -14.14
N SER A 26 7.96 3.66 -14.93
CA SER A 26 6.70 4.08 -15.56
C SER A 26 5.60 4.26 -14.51
N HIS A 27 5.44 3.29 -13.61
CA HIS A 27 4.49 3.37 -12.49
C HIS A 27 4.80 4.55 -11.58
N LYS A 28 6.08 4.72 -11.22
CA LYS A 28 6.54 5.84 -10.41
C LYS A 28 6.23 7.18 -11.06
N THR A 29 6.52 7.32 -12.36
CA THR A 29 6.23 8.55 -13.12
C THR A 29 4.74 8.83 -13.18
N ASN A 30 3.91 7.81 -13.41
CA ASN A 30 2.46 7.94 -13.46
C ASN A 30 1.87 8.32 -12.10
N PHE A 31 2.33 7.69 -11.03
CA PHE A 31 1.94 8.05 -9.67
C PHE A 31 2.31 9.50 -9.35
N LEU A 32 3.56 9.91 -9.59
CA LEU A 32 4.00 11.29 -9.33
C LEU A 32 3.19 12.32 -10.10
N ARG A 33 2.87 12.03 -11.37
CA ARG A 33 2.02 12.91 -12.18
C ARG A 33 0.61 13.03 -11.61
N ALA A 34 -0.02 11.91 -11.24
CA ALA A 34 -1.37 11.89 -10.70
C ALA A 34 -1.43 12.55 -9.31
N CYS A 35 -0.57 12.12 -8.39
CA CYS A 35 -0.49 12.65 -7.03
C CYS A 35 -0.29 14.17 -7.03
N ARG A 36 0.65 14.71 -7.81
CA ARG A 36 0.90 16.17 -7.83
C ARG A 36 -0.26 16.97 -8.40
N ARG A 37 -1.00 16.39 -9.36
CA ARG A 37 -2.21 17.00 -9.91
C ARG A 37 -3.32 17.06 -8.86
N GLU A 38 -3.48 16.00 -8.08
CA GLU A 38 -4.58 15.87 -7.11
C GLU A 38 -4.30 16.59 -5.78
N ALA A 39 -3.05 16.55 -5.31
CA ALA A 39 -2.61 17.21 -4.08
C ALA A 39 -2.69 18.76 -4.16
N GLY A 40 -2.63 19.32 -5.37
CA GLY A 40 -2.51 20.76 -5.58
C GLY A 40 -1.11 21.29 -5.24
N TYR A 41 -0.82 22.55 -5.63
CA TYR A 41 0.53 23.14 -5.57
C TYR A 41 1.16 23.06 -4.17
N GLU A 42 0.36 23.23 -3.12
CA GLU A 42 0.83 23.30 -1.73
C GLU A 42 1.32 21.97 -1.16
N LYS A 43 0.94 20.83 -1.75
CA LYS A 43 1.18 19.49 -1.20
C LYS A 43 1.94 18.57 -2.17
N GLN A 44 2.44 19.10 -3.29
CA GLN A 44 3.14 18.31 -4.32
C GLN A 44 4.46 17.71 -3.82
N ASP A 45 5.04 18.29 -2.78
CA ASP A 45 6.26 17.83 -2.11
C ASP A 45 6.09 16.46 -1.44
N LEU A 46 4.87 16.13 -0.99
CA LEU A 46 4.53 14.84 -0.38
C LEU A 46 4.61 13.67 -1.36
N CYS A 47 4.41 13.93 -2.65
CA CYS A 47 4.32 12.86 -3.66
C CYS A 47 5.65 12.13 -3.87
N THR A 48 6.79 12.82 -3.74
CA THR A 48 8.10 12.18 -3.98
C THR A 48 8.47 11.20 -2.86
N PRO A 49 8.38 11.56 -1.56
CA PRO A 49 8.53 10.60 -0.47
C PRO A 49 7.57 9.42 -0.57
N LEU A 50 6.28 9.68 -0.85
CA LEU A 50 5.29 8.60 -1.00
C LEU A 50 5.66 7.61 -2.10
N ALA A 51 6.20 8.08 -3.23
CA ALA A 51 6.64 7.19 -4.30
C ALA A 51 7.79 6.25 -3.88
N VAL A 52 8.69 6.74 -3.02
CA VAL A 52 9.79 5.93 -2.45
C VAL A 52 9.22 4.90 -1.45
N GLU A 53 8.32 5.32 -0.57
CA GLU A 53 7.70 4.41 0.40
C GLU A 53 6.86 3.31 -0.27
N ILE A 54 6.15 3.63 -1.35
CA ILE A 54 5.41 2.64 -2.16
C ILE A 54 6.37 1.61 -2.74
N GLU A 55 7.48 2.06 -3.34
CA GLU A 55 8.50 1.19 -3.91
C GLU A 55 9.06 0.22 -2.86
N ASP A 56 9.39 0.74 -1.68
CA ASP A 56 9.94 -0.06 -0.59
C ASP A 56 8.92 -1.07 -0.05
N LYS A 57 7.67 -0.67 0.18
CA LYS A 57 6.62 -1.58 0.66
C LYS A 57 6.25 -2.65 -0.38
N ILE A 58 6.26 -2.33 -1.66
CA ILE A 58 6.07 -3.31 -2.75
C ILE A 58 7.17 -4.36 -2.75
N LYS A 59 8.44 -3.96 -2.55
CA LYS A 59 9.57 -4.91 -2.42
C LYS A 59 9.39 -5.85 -1.23
N LEU A 60 8.68 -5.43 -0.19
CA LEU A 60 8.32 -6.23 0.98
C LEU A 60 7.05 -7.08 0.78
N GLY A 61 6.40 -7.00 -0.38
CA GLY A 61 5.22 -7.79 -0.73
C GLY A 61 3.87 -7.14 -0.41
N ALA A 62 3.85 -5.85 -0.05
CA ALA A 62 2.61 -5.11 0.19
C ALA A 62 1.79 -4.93 -1.10
N SER A 63 0.48 -4.75 -0.94
CA SER A 63 -0.43 -4.60 -2.07
C SER A 63 -0.24 -3.25 -2.79
N LYS A 64 0.19 -3.28 -4.06
CA LYS A 64 0.35 -2.07 -4.90
C LYS A 64 -0.92 -1.22 -4.96
N SER A 65 -2.10 -1.83 -5.10
CA SER A 65 -3.36 -1.08 -5.17
C SER A 65 -3.69 -0.39 -3.86
N CYS A 66 -3.52 -1.09 -2.71
CA CYS A 66 -3.73 -0.50 -1.40
C CYS A 66 -2.83 0.72 -1.18
N LEU A 67 -1.54 0.57 -1.46
CA LEU A 67 -0.55 1.64 -1.31
C LEU A 67 -0.88 2.86 -2.18
N LEU A 68 -1.28 2.66 -3.43
CA LEU A 68 -1.62 3.75 -4.34
C LEU A 68 -2.86 4.54 -3.88
N PHE A 69 -3.90 3.85 -3.40
CA PHE A 69 -5.09 4.52 -2.88
C PHE A 69 -4.77 5.30 -1.60
N ALA A 70 -4.16 4.65 -0.61
CA ALA A 70 -3.86 5.30 0.67
C ALA A 70 -2.84 6.45 0.52
N ALA A 71 -1.84 6.33 -0.36
CA ALA A 71 -0.92 7.42 -0.67
C ALA A 71 -1.62 8.63 -1.30
N ASN A 72 -2.61 8.39 -2.16
CA ASN A 72 -3.41 9.48 -2.72
C ASN A 72 -4.21 10.19 -1.63
N ASP A 73 -4.85 9.44 -0.74
CA ASP A 73 -5.60 9.98 0.39
C ASP A 73 -4.72 10.84 1.31
N ILE A 74 -3.48 10.42 1.59
CA ILE A 74 -2.49 11.23 2.33
C ILE A 74 -2.21 12.56 1.61
N ALA A 75 -2.04 12.51 0.29
CA ALA A 75 -1.66 13.66 -0.52
C ALA A 75 -2.79 14.70 -0.62
N ILE A 76 -4.04 14.26 -0.73
CA ILE A 76 -5.20 15.14 -0.86
C ILE A 76 -5.83 15.55 0.47
N ALA A 77 -5.56 14.83 1.57
CA ALA A 77 -6.13 15.10 2.89
C ALA A 77 -6.03 16.58 3.26
N VAL A 78 -7.19 17.20 3.53
CA VAL A 78 -7.30 18.61 3.89
C VAL A 78 -7.03 18.80 5.37
N GLU A 79 -7.63 17.93 6.18
CA GLU A 79 -7.53 17.98 7.64
C GLU A 79 -6.45 17.03 8.17
N PRO A 80 -5.79 17.37 9.31
CA PRO A 80 -4.77 16.52 9.93
C PRO A 80 -5.28 15.10 10.26
N ASP A 81 -6.49 14.98 10.80
CA ASP A 81 -7.07 13.68 11.19
C ASP A 81 -7.28 12.75 9.98
N GLN A 82 -7.67 13.31 8.83
CA GLN A 82 -7.81 12.55 7.59
C GLN A 82 -6.45 12.04 7.11
N ARG A 83 -5.42 12.88 7.20
CA ARG A 83 -4.06 12.49 6.84
C ARG A 83 -3.54 11.39 7.76
N GLU A 84 -3.82 11.48 9.06
CA GLU A 84 -3.41 10.45 10.01
C GLU A 84 -4.11 9.11 9.73
N GLN A 85 -5.41 9.12 9.47
CA GLN A 85 -6.16 7.92 9.09
C GLN A 85 -5.63 7.31 7.79
N ALA A 86 -5.40 8.13 6.76
CA ALA A 86 -4.84 7.66 5.49
C ALA A 86 -3.42 7.10 5.68
N ARG A 87 -2.62 7.68 6.60
CA ARG A 87 -1.31 7.17 6.96
C ARG A 87 -1.38 5.81 7.63
N GLN A 88 -2.29 5.62 8.58
CA GLN A 88 -2.52 4.33 9.23
C GLN A 88 -2.93 3.25 8.21
N GLN A 89 -3.80 3.59 7.26
CA GLN A 89 -4.19 2.68 6.17
C GLN A 89 -2.99 2.31 5.30
N PHE A 90 -2.19 3.30 4.88
CA PHE A 90 -0.96 3.09 4.11
C PHE A 90 0.04 2.18 4.83
N ASP A 91 0.12 2.32 6.16
CA ASP A 91 1.01 1.50 6.98
C ASP A 91 0.54 0.05 7.17
N SER A 92 -0.72 -0.25 6.82
CA SER A 92 -1.32 -1.59 6.94
C SER A 92 -1.41 -2.43 5.64
N CYS A 93 -0.92 -1.91 4.51
CA CYS A 93 -1.15 -2.45 3.15
C CYS A 93 -0.43 -3.77 2.73
#